data_AF-A0A2S6TF05-F1
#
_entry.id   AF-A0A2S6TF05-F1
#
_cell.length_a   1.000
_cell.length_b   1.000
_cell.length_c   1.000
_cell.angle_alpha   90.00
_cell.angle_beta   90.00
_cell.angle_gamma   90.00
#
_symmetry.space_group_name_H-M   'P 1'
#
loop_
_entity.id
_entity.type
_entity.pdbx_description
1 polymer ?
#
loop_
_entity_poly.entity_id
_entity_poly.type
_entity_poly.pdbx_seq_one_letter_code
_entity_poly.pdbx_strand_id
1 'polypeptide(L)'
;MPASDKNLFDPFAVLGIQTTTVRHSPMFTVEDGEKLLVDVPGGHCKTLFLKNKNRNLWLVVMLGNIRFDMKMLQKNWVLHDYHSQNQI
;
A
#
# COMPACT_ATOMS: atom_id res chain seq x y z
N MET A 1 -4.71 11.84 18.51
CA MET A 1 -5.38 10.52 18.58
C MET A 1 -5.29 9.87 17.21
N PRO A 2 -5.05 8.55 17.10
CA PRO A 2 -5.09 7.87 15.81
C PRO A 2 -6.50 7.94 15.20
N ALA A 3 -6.58 8.02 13.87
CA ALA A 3 -7.86 7.98 13.17
C ALA A 3 -8.55 6.62 13.36
N SER A 4 -9.88 6.64 13.45
CA SER A 4 -10.71 5.43 13.43
C SER A 4 -11.09 5.04 12.00
N ASP A 5 -11.56 3.81 11.81
CA ASP A 5 -12.08 3.31 10.54
C ASP A 5 -13.13 4.26 9.92
N LYS A 6 -14.03 4.84 10.73
CA LYS A 6 -15.04 5.80 10.26
C LYS A 6 -14.41 7.04 9.63
N ASN A 7 -13.31 7.53 10.21
CA ASN A 7 -12.61 8.70 9.67
C ASN A 7 -12.01 8.44 8.27
N LEU A 8 -11.89 7.19 7.84
CA LEU A 8 -11.45 6.79 6.51
C LEU A 8 -12.63 6.50 5.56
N PHE A 9 -13.62 5.74 6.02
CA PHE A 9 -14.74 5.31 5.18
C PHE A 9 -15.72 6.44 4.85
N ASP A 10 -15.91 7.41 5.73
CA ASP A 10 -16.84 8.53 5.48
C ASP A 10 -16.39 9.37 4.26
N PRO A 11 -15.11 9.79 4.13
CA PRO A 11 -14.62 10.43 2.91
C PRO A 11 -14.75 9.56 1.64
N PHE A 12 -14.52 8.25 1.73
CA PHE A 12 -14.66 7.34 0.57
C PHE A 12 -16.10 7.31 0.06
N ALA A 13 -17.08 7.28 0.96
CA ALA A 13 -18.49 7.35 0.58
C ALA A 13 -18.83 8.68 -0.13
N VAL A 14 -18.31 9.81 0.37
CA VAL A 14 -18.50 11.13 -0.27
C VAL A 14 -17.87 11.17 -1.67
N LEU A 15 -16.72 10.52 -1.85
CA LEU A 15 -16.02 10.43 -3.14
C LEU A 15 -16.60 9.35 -4.08
N GLY A 16 -17.58 8.56 -3.63
CA GLY A 16 -18.15 7.45 -4.41
C GLY A 16 -17.21 6.25 -4.58
N ILE A 17 -16.19 6.11 -3.72
CA ILE A 17 -15.24 4.99 -3.74
C ILE A 17 -15.88 3.80 -3.01
N GLN A 18 -16.25 2.78 -3.77
CA GLN A 18 -16.81 1.54 -3.21
C GLN A 18 -15.71 0.67 -2.57
N THR A 19 -15.97 0.15 -1.37
CA THR A 19 -15.02 -0.68 -0.64
C THR A 19 -15.69 -1.92 -0.07
N THR A 20 -15.00 -3.05 -0.11
CA THR A 20 -15.37 -4.28 0.62
C THR A 20 -14.29 -4.58 1.65
N THR A 21 -14.67 -4.86 2.89
CA THR A 21 -13.72 -5.15 3.98
C THR A 21 -13.97 -6.55 4.52
N VAL A 22 -12.97 -7.42 4.41
CA VAL A 22 -12.95 -8.75 5.05
C VAL A 22 -12.28 -8.62 6.40
N ARG A 23 -13.00 -8.89 7.49
CA ARG A 23 -12.43 -8.89 8.85
C ARG A 23 -11.84 -10.27 9.14
N HIS A 24 -10.59 -10.30 9.59
CA HIS A 24 -9.87 -11.53 9.92
C HIS A 24 -8.97 -11.29 11.14
N SER A 25 -8.52 -12.37 11.77
CA SER A 25 -7.53 -12.30 12.84
C SER A 25 -6.16 -11.88 12.29
N PRO A 26 -5.30 -11.21 13.09
CA PRO A 26 -3.93 -10.89 12.67
C PRO A 26 -3.16 -12.13 12.24
N MET A 27 -2.38 -12.00 11.16
CA MET A 27 -1.59 -13.07 10.57
C MET A 27 -0.10 -12.77 10.74
N PHE A 28 0.69 -13.79 11.07
CA PHE A 28 2.13 -13.64 11.31
C PHE A 28 2.97 -14.63 10.51
N THR A 29 2.35 -15.64 9.91
CA THR A 29 3.02 -16.63 9.07
C THR A 29 2.70 -16.39 7.60
N VAL A 30 3.54 -16.94 6.72
CA VAL A 30 3.32 -16.85 5.27
C VAL A 30 2.08 -17.65 4.90
N GLU A 31 1.93 -18.82 5.51
CA GLU A 31 0.85 -19.77 5.28
C GLU A 31 -0.52 -19.18 5.65
N ASP A 32 -0.60 -18.40 6.73
CA ASP A 32 -1.83 -17.69 7.11
C ASP A 32 -2.18 -16.62 6.08
N GLY A 33 -1.18 -15.84 5.65
CA GLY A 33 -1.33 -14.81 4.63
C GLY A 33 -1.84 -15.37 3.31
N GLU A 34 -1.18 -16.40 2.78
CA GLU A 34 -1.56 -17.00 1.50
C GLU A 34 -3.00 -17.54 1.50
N LYS A 35 -3.44 -18.17 2.60
CA LYS A 35 -4.83 -18.66 2.72
C LYS A 35 -5.85 -17.54 2.62
N LEU A 36 -5.64 -16.44 3.34
CA LEU A 36 -6.59 -15.33 3.34
C LEU A 36 -6.61 -14.59 2.00
N LEU A 37 -5.44 -14.38 1.38
CA LEU A 37 -5.32 -13.62 0.14
C LEU A 37 -5.97 -14.34 -1.05
N VAL A 38 -6.12 -15.68 -1.00
CA VAL A 38 -6.86 -16.46 -2.01
C VAL A 38 -8.33 -16.06 -2.06
N ASP A 39 -8.94 -15.75 -0.92
CA ASP A 39 -10.37 -15.43 -0.83
C ASP A 39 -10.69 -13.96 -1.19
N VAL A 40 -9.67 -13.11 -1.30
CA VAL A 40 -9.82 -11.69 -1.61
C VAL A 40 -9.31 -11.41 -3.02
N PRO A 41 -10.19 -11.15 -4.00
CA PRO A 41 -9.77 -10.94 -5.38
C PRO A 41 -9.01 -9.61 -5.55
N GLY A 42 -8.07 -9.59 -6.49
CA GLY A 42 -7.34 -8.38 -6.90
C GLY A 42 -5.85 -8.37 -6.51
N GLY A 43 -5.22 -7.22 -6.71
CA GLY A 43 -3.80 -7.01 -6.44
C GLY A 43 -3.52 -6.69 -4.98
N HIS A 44 -2.95 -7.64 -4.25
CA HIS A 44 -2.57 -7.44 -2.85
C HIS A 44 -1.34 -6.56 -2.74
N CYS A 45 -1.44 -5.50 -1.94
CA CYS A 45 -0.37 -4.53 -1.78
C CYS A 45 0.42 -4.75 -0.49
N LYS A 46 1.71 -4.42 -0.53
CA LYS A 46 2.52 -4.17 0.66
C LYS A 46 2.92 -2.70 0.70
N THR A 47 3.08 -2.19 1.91
CA THR A 47 3.42 -0.78 2.15
C THR A 47 4.72 -0.69 2.93
N LEU A 48 5.71 0.02 2.39
CA LEU A 48 6.98 0.27 3.05
C LEU A 48 7.02 1.73 3.51
N PHE A 49 7.16 1.96 4.82
CA PHE A 49 7.37 3.28 5.38
C PHE A 49 8.87 3.50 5.61
N LEU A 50 9.48 4.36 4.80
CA LEU A 50 10.93 4.53 4.72
C LEU A 50 11.34 5.94 5.14
N LYS A 51 12.55 6.03 5.71
CA LYS A 51 13.20 7.30 6.05
C LYS A 51 14.60 7.33 5.45
N ASN A 52 14.97 8.45 4.84
CA ASN A 52 16.31 8.64 4.32
C ASN A 52 17.25 9.35 5.33
N LYS A 53 18.55 9.44 4.99
CA LYS A 53 19.56 10.13 5.83
C LYS A 53 19.26 11.62 6.00
N ASN A 54 18.61 12.24 5.02
CA ASN A 54 18.18 13.64 5.06
C ASN A 54 16.88 13.85 5.87
N ARG A 55 16.38 12.78 6.53
CA ARG A 55 15.14 12.73 7.32
C ARG A 55 13.84 12.90 6.52
N ASN A 56 13.88 12.79 5.20
CA ASN A 56 12.67 12.72 4.38
C ASN A 56 11.97 11.38 4.60
N LEU A 57 10.64 11.41 4.65
CA LEU A 57 9.78 10.26 4.82
C LEU A 57 9.14 9.87 3.48
N TRP A 58 9.00 8.57 3.26
CA TRP A 58 8.45 7.99 2.04
C TRP A 58 7.47 6.88 2.38
N LEU A 59 6.39 6.81 1.61
CA LEU A 59 5.42 5.73 1.65
C LEU A 59 5.40 5.05 0.27
N VAL A 60 5.96 3.84 0.19
CA VAL A 60 5.97 3.07 -1.05
C VAL A 60 4.86 2.04 -1.00
N VAL A 61 3.94 2.11 -1.95
CA VAL A 61 2.84 1.14 -2.13
C VAL A 61 3.10 0.36 -3.41
N MET A 62 3.11 -0.96 -3.32
CA MET A 62 3.41 -1.86 -4.43
C MET A 62 2.74 -3.22 -4.24
N LEU A 63 2.65 -4.04 -5.30
CA LEU A 63 2.17 -5.41 -5.16
C LEU A 63 3.08 -6.22 -4.21
N GLY A 64 2.46 -7.05 -3.37
CA GLY A 64 3.11 -7.80 -2.31
C GLY A 64 4.22 -8.73 -2.82
N ASN A 65 4.00 -9.32 -3.99
CA ASN A 65 4.92 -10.26 -4.65
C ASN A 65 6.08 -9.59 -5.41
N ILE A 66 6.04 -8.28 -5.66
CA ILE A 66 7.13 -7.60 -6.37
C ILE A 66 8.32 -7.40 -5.43
N ARG A 67 9.52 -7.76 -5.87
CA ARG A 67 10.75 -7.46 -5.11
C ARG A 67 11.07 -5.97 -5.20
N PHE A 68 11.40 -5.37 -4.05
CA PHE A 68 11.76 -3.96 -3.95
C PHE A 68 13.28 -3.79 -3.88
N ASP A 69 13.87 -3.06 -4.83
CA ASP A 69 15.30 -2.71 -4.79
C ASP A 69 15.52 -1.39 -4.04
N MET A 70 15.98 -1.50 -2.79
CA MET A 70 16.31 -0.35 -1.95
C MET A 70 17.45 0.51 -2.52
N LYS A 71 18.40 -0.07 -3.26
CA LYS A 71 19.55 0.68 -3.81
C LYS A 71 19.12 1.54 -4.98
N MET A 72 18.14 1.09 -5.77
CA MET A 72 17.57 1.88 -6.87
C MET A 72 16.92 3.16 -6.33
N LEU A 73 16.08 3.05 -5.29
CA LEU A 73 15.45 4.21 -4.66
C LEU A 73 16.50 5.21 -4.12
N GLN A 74 17.60 4.70 -3.56
CA GLN A 74 18.68 5.55 -3.05
C GLN A 74 19.43 6.34 -4.12
N LYS A 75 19.45 5.88 -5.37
CA LYS A 75 20.10 6.58 -6.48
C LYS A 75 19.18 7.60 -7.13
N ASN A 76 17.90 7.28 -7.23
CA ASN A 76 16.89 8.06 -7.93
C ASN A 76 15.83 8.58 -6.95
N TRP A 77 16.22 9.38 -5.96
CA TRP A 77 15.29 10.01 -4.99
C TRP A 77 14.34 11.05 -5.61
N VAL A 78 14.47 11.31 -6.91
CA VAL A 78 13.60 12.23 -7.64
C VAL A 78 12.32 11.47 -7.98
N LEU A 79 11.19 12.01 -7.52
CA LEU A 79 9.86 11.57 -7.91
C LEU A 79 9.79 11.47 -9.43
N HIS A 80 9.71 10.26 -9.98
CA HIS A 80 8.99 10.10 -11.22
C HIS A 80 7.51 10.09 -10.84
N ASP A 81 6.83 11.21 -11.04
CA ASP A 81 5.38 11.24 -11.04
C ASP A 81 4.90 10.13 -11.99
N TYR A 82 4.24 9.11 -11.43
CA TYR A 82 3.63 8.02 -12.20
C TYR A 82 2.56 8.55 -13.17
N HIS A 83 2.08 9.79 -12.96
CA HIS A 83 1.16 10.49 -13.86
C HIS A 83 1.76 10.94 -15.21
N SER A 84 3.07 10.76 -15.45
CA SER A 84 3.69 11.14 -16.73
C SER A 84 3.69 10.05 -17.81
N GLN A 85 3.24 8.82 -17.52
CA GLN A 85 3.41 7.69 -18.46
C GLN A 85 2.14 6.86 -18.78
N ASN A 86 0.94 7.30 -18.40
CA ASN A 86 -0.30 6.67 -18.88
C ASN A 86 -1.35 7.73 -19.25
N GLN A 87 -1.13 8.39 -20.39
CA GLN A 87 -2.23 8.89 -21.22
C GLN A 87 -2.62 7.74 -22.15
N ILE A 88 -3.79 7.16 -21.90
CA ILE A 88 -4.60 6.49 -22.93
C ILE A 88 -5.69 7.49 -23.30
#